data_AF-A0A852ZF07-F1
#
_entry.id   AF-A0A852ZF07-F1
#
_cell.length_a   1.000
_cell.length_b   1.000
_cell.length_c   1.000
_cell.angle_alpha   90.00
_cell.angle_beta   90.00
_cell.angle_gamma   90.00
#
_symmetry.space_group_name_H-M   'P 1'
#
loop_
_entity.id
_entity.type
_entity.pdbx_description
1 polymer ?
#
loop_
_entity_poly.entity_id
_entity_poly.type
_entity_poly.pdbx_seq_one_letter_code
_entity_poly.pdbx_strand_id
1 'polypeptide(L)'
;MRYARTAYSPRAPNATGRSSPAATPTIWRPARRRCARSIPRPATPYAFPELAEEGLAAWTVRELWLSGHPTTNHVVDVTETFGQKMAALYAHQSQHPEPDQLEPRLREGFGRVAATAGLPQGHLAEGYFVVETG
;
A
#
# COMPACT_ATOMS: atom_id res chain seq x y z
N MET A 1 23.58 -10.58 -17.84
CA MET A 1 22.29 -10.82 -18.52
C MET A 1 21.42 -9.60 -18.31
N ARG A 2 21.06 -8.92 -19.40
CA ARG A 2 20.29 -7.66 -19.41
C ARG A 2 18.90 -7.98 -19.94
N TYR A 3 17.85 -7.62 -19.22
CA TYR A 3 16.53 -7.45 -19.81
C TYR A 3 16.03 -6.05 -19.51
N ALA A 4 16.14 -5.20 -20.53
CA ALA A 4 15.38 -3.97 -20.66
C ALA A 4 14.65 -4.05 -22.00
N ARG A 5 13.32 -3.99 -21.98
CA ARG A 5 12.55 -3.38 -23.08
C ARG A 5 11.15 -2.99 -22.60
N THR A 6 11.08 -1.75 -22.11
CA THR A 6 9.83 -1.00 -21.94
C THR A 6 9.37 -0.53 -23.33
N ALA A 7 8.13 -0.83 -23.70
CA ALA A 7 7.43 -0.14 -24.80
C ALA A 7 5.94 -0.04 -24.43
N TYR A 8 5.55 1.10 -23.86
CA TYR A 8 4.14 1.48 -23.69
C TYR A 8 3.82 2.59 -24.69
N SER A 9 2.78 2.36 -25.50
CA SER A 9 2.25 3.30 -26.49
C SER A 9 0.91 3.86 -25.98
N PRO A 10 0.60 5.17 -26.14
CA PRO A 10 -0.54 5.79 -25.47
C PRO A 10 -1.82 5.71 -26.33
N ARG A 11 -2.89 5.13 -25.79
CA ARG A 11 -4.27 5.41 -26.23
C ARG A 11 -5.26 5.24 -25.07
N ALA A 12 -5.82 6.36 -24.63
CA ALA A 12 -7.09 6.36 -23.91
C ALA A 12 -8.24 6.10 -24.88
N PRO A 13 -9.35 5.51 -24.41
CA PRO A 13 -10.61 6.24 -24.55
C PRO A 13 -11.52 6.20 -23.31
N ASN A 14 -12.33 7.25 -23.24
CA ASN A 14 -13.40 7.53 -22.29
C ASN A 14 -14.38 6.37 -22.07
N ALA A 15 -14.81 6.17 -20.82
CA ALA A 15 -16.11 5.59 -20.51
C ALA A 15 -16.71 6.23 -19.24
N THR A 16 -17.66 7.12 -19.47
CA THR A 16 -18.69 7.60 -18.53
C THR A 16 -19.66 6.48 -18.16
N GLY A 17 -19.99 6.29 -16.88
CA GLY A 17 -21.09 5.40 -16.51
C GLY A 17 -21.29 5.14 -15.01
N ARG A 18 -22.21 5.90 -14.40
CA ARG A 18 -23.07 5.63 -13.22
C ARG A 18 -22.46 5.10 -11.92
N SER A 19 -22.61 5.94 -10.89
CA SER A 19 -22.52 5.67 -9.46
C SER A 19 -23.56 4.65 -8.98
N SER A 20 -23.14 3.71 -8.12
CA SER A 20 -24.01 3.02 -7.17
C SER A 20 -23.60 3.35 -5.73
N PRO A 21 -24.54 3.59 -4.79
CA PRO A 21 -24.26 4.22 -3.51
C PRO A 21 -24.32 3.19 -2.36
N ALA A 22 -23.16 2.82 -1.81
CA ALA A 22 -23.02 2.31 -0.43
C ALA A 22 -21.53 2.05 -0.15
N ALA A 23 -20.78 3.12 0.10
CA ALA A 23 -19.45 3.03 0.71
C ALA A 23 -19.45 3.96 1.92
N THR A 24 -19.37 3.37 3.11
CA THR A 24 -19.30 4.05 4.40
C THR A 24 -18.09 5.01 4.41
N PRO A 25 -18.24 6.28 4.80
CA PRO A 25 -17.31 7.35 4.44
C PRO A 25 -16.21 7.48 5.49
N THR A 26 -15.10 6.77 5.35
CA THR A 26 -13.90 7.08 6.17
C THR A 26 -12.60 6.95 5.41
N ILE A 27 -12.61 6.28 4.26
CA ILE A 27 -11.46 6.24 3.36
C ILE A 27 -11.94 6.83 2.04
N TRP A 28 -11.41 8.00 1.68
CA TRP A 28 -11.49 8.60 0.34
C TRP A 28 -12.73 9.42 -0.10
N ARG A 29 -12.60 10.76 0.00
CA ARG A 29 -13.09 11.75 -1.00
C ARG A 29 -12.12 12.96 -1.05
N PRO A 30 -12.09 13.75 -2.13
CA PRO A 30 -10.91 13.96 -2.99
C PRO A 30 -9.91 14.98 -2.43
N ALA A 31 -8.71 14.53 -2.08
CA ALA A 31 -7.61 15.39 -1.66
C ALA A 31 -6.87 16.02 -2.87
N ARG A 32 -7.50 16.96 -3.59
CA ARG A 32 -6.78 17.76 -4.61
C ARG A 32 -5.95 18.92 -4.03
N ARG A 33 -5.85 19.06 -2.70
CA ARG A 33 -5.01 20.08 -2.04
C ARG A 33 -4.44 19.60 -0.70
N ARG A 34 -3.70 18.49 -0.66
CA ARG A 34 -2.83 18.18 0.51
C ARG A 34 -1.79 17.07 0.34
N CYS A 35 -1.38 16.67 -0.87
CA CYS A 35 -0.34 15.65 -0.99
C CYS A 35 1.09 16.14 -0.63
N ALA A 36 1.31 17.45 -0.48
CA ALA A 36 2.63 17.98 -0.10
C ALA A 36 2.91 17.99 1.41
N ARG A 37 1.96 17.59 2.29
CA ARG A 37 2.14 17.68 3.75
C ARG A 37 2.35 16.35 4.48
N SER A 38 2.05 15.20 3.85
CA SER A 38 2.02 13.91 4.59
C SER A 38 3.23 13.02 4.39
N ILE A 39 4.20 13.41 3.57
CA ILE A 39 5.53 12.82 3.64
C ILE A 39 6.34 13.84 4.45
N PRO A 40 6.39 13.72 5.79
CA PRO A 40 7.39 14.48 6.52
C PRO A 40 8.72 14.13 5.86
N ARG A 41 9.43 15.12 5.35
CA ARG A 41 10.82 14.94 4.96
C ARG A 41 11.59 15.07 6.28
N PRO A 42 11.97 13.98 6.96
CA PRO A 42 12.79 14.08 8.18
C PRO A 42 14.10 14.85 7.93
N ALA A 43 14.49 15.01 6.66
CA ALA A 43 15.61 15.83 6.22
C ALA A 43 15.33 17.35 6.06
N THR A 44 14.14 17.88 6.39
CA THR A 44 13.95 19.34 6.52
C THR A 44 14.07 19.74 7.99
N PRO A 45 15.20 20.32 8.45
CA PRO A 45 15.41 20.70 9.85
C PRO A 45 14.40 21.74 10.38
N TYR A 46 13.62 22.37 9.51
CA TYR A 46 12.56 23.31 9.86
C TYR A 46 11.20 22.65 10.16
N ALA A 47 11.03 21.35 9.88
CA ALA A 47 9.74 20.68 10.06
C ALA A 47 9.45 20.35 11.53
N PHE A 48 10.51 20.09 12.31
CA PHE A 48 10.47 19.72 13.73
C PHE A 48 11.73 20.25 14.45
N PRO A 49 11.84 21.58 14.63
CA PRO A 49 13.01 22.19 15.26
C PRO A 49 13.29 21.65 16.67
N GLU A 50 12.25 21.25 17.42
CA GLU A 50 12.34 20.65 18.75
C GLU A 50 13.17 19.36 18.78
N LEU A 51 13.17 18.57 17.69
CA LEU A 51 13.98 17.35 17.61
C LEU A 51 15.48 17.68 17.53
N ALA A 52 15.83 18.81 16.89
CA ALA A 52 17.20 19.27 16.85
C ALA A 52 17.66 19.79 18.23
N GLU A 53 16.77 20.43 18.99
CA GLU A 53 17.03 20.85 20.38
C GLU A 53 17.26 19.65 21.31
N GLU A 54 16.60 18.51 21.05
CA GLU A 54 16.82 17.23 21.74
C GLU A 54 18.07 16.46 21.23
N GLY A 55 18.83 17.02 20.29
CA GLY A 55 20.04 16.42 19.74
C GLY A 55 19.79 15.33 18.67
N LEU A 56 18.56 15.20 18.18
CA LEU A 56 18.21 14.27 17.11
C LEU A 56 18.50 14.90 15.75
N ALA A 57 19.55 14.41 15.09
CA ALA A 57 19.91 14.85 13.75
C ALA A 57 18.87 14.42 12.71
N ALA A 58 18.72 15.24 11.68
CA ALA A 58 17.92 14.92 10.51
C ALA A 58 18.36 13.59 9.88
N TRP A 59 17.42 12.66 9.74
CA TRP A 59 17.65 11.34 9.17
C TRP A 59 16.96 11.21 7.81
N THR A 60 17.59 10.55 6.84
CA THR A 60 16.98 10.23 5.55
C THR A 60 16.62 8.75 5.53
N VAL A 61 15.32 8.46 5.31
CA VAL A 61 14.89 7.09 5.02
C VAL A 61 15.43 6.66 3.66
N ARG A 62 15.84 5.39 3.54
CA ARG A 62 16.40 4.84 2.29
C ARG A 62 15.31 4.40 1.31
N GLU A 63 14.24 3.83 1.86
CA GLU A 63 13.11 3.32 1.09
C GLU A 63 11.79 3.63 1.80
N LEU A 64 10.76 3.88 1.00
CA LEU A 64 9.38 4.02 1.45
C LEU A 64 8.52 2.95 0.77
N TRP A 65 7.84 2.13 1.58
CA TRP A 65 6.98 1.05 1.11
C TRP A 65 5.51 1.43 1.35
N LEU A 66 4.73 1.54 0.28
CA LEU A 66 3.33 1.97 0.33
C LEU A 66 2.39 0.81 0.01
N SER A 67 1.59 0.39 0.98
CA SER A 67 0.48 -0.55 0.78
C SER A 67 -0.76 0.16 0.25
N GLY A 68 -1.52 -0.47 -0.66
CA GLY A 68 -2.79 0.07 -1.16
C GLY A 68 -2.66 1.20 -2.20
N HIS A 69 -1.45 1.42 -2.73
CA HIS A 69 -1.23 2.34 -3.83
C HIS A 69 -1.88 1.80 -5.13
N PRO A 70 -2.44 2.66 -6.03
CA PRO A 70 -3.08 2.21 -7.27
C PRO A 70 -2.15 1.45 -8.21
N THR A 71 -0.85 1.68 -8.10
CA THR A 71 0.21 0.97 -8.82
C THR A 71 1.02 0.15 -7.85
N THR A 72 1.28 -1.12 -8.16
CA THR A 72 2.18 -2.00 -7.41
C THR A 72 3.43 -2.23 -8.24
N ASN A 73 4.62 -2.05 -7.65
CA ASN A 73 5.91 -2.32 -8.30
C ASN A 73 6.75 -3.38 -7.57
N HIS A 74 6.31 -3.81 -6.39
CA HIS A 74 6.95 -4.85 -5.60
C HIS A 74 5.89 -5.79 -5.02
N VAL A 75 6.17 -7.09 -5.03
CA VAL A 75 5.25 -8.12 -4.54
C VAL A 75 5.99 -9.09 -3.64
N VAL A 76 5.41 -9.37 -2.48
CA VAL A 76 5.95 -10.31 -1.49
C VAL A 76 4.99 -11.48 -1.35
N ASP A 77 5.49 -12.71 -1.55
CA ASP A 77 4.73 -13.92 -1.24
C ASP A 77 4.63 -14.10 0.28
N VAL A 78 3.41 -14.18 0.79
CA VAL A 78 3.10 -14.31 2.22
C VAL A 78 2.37 -15.61 2.53
N THR A 79 2.40 -16.59 1.62
CA THR A 79 1.64 -17.84 1.75
C THR A 79 1.97 -18.57 3.07
N GLU A 80 3.24 -18.66 3.42
CA GLU A 80 3.70 -19.35 4.65
C GLU A 80 3.43 -18.53 5.92
N THR A 81 3.42 -17.20 5.82
CA THR A 81 3.26 -16.29 6.97
C THR A 81 1.84 -15.78 7.16
N PHE A 82 0.92 -16.11 6.24
CA PHE A 82 -0.47 -15.64 6.27
C PHE A 82 -1.19 -16.01 7.57
N GLY A 83 -0.92 -17.20 8.12
CA GLY A 83 -1.48 -17.61 9.41
C GLY A 83 -1.07 -16.69 10.58
N GLN A 84 0.20 -16.26 10.60
CA GLN A 84 0.70 -15.32 11.61
C GLN A 84 0.06 -13.95 11.46
N LYS A 85 -0.12 -13.49 10.21
CA LYS A 85 -0.85 -12.26 9.91
C LYS A 85 -2.29 -12.31 10.42
N MET A 86 -3.00 -13.43 10.19
CA MET A 86 -4.37 -13.59 10.68
C MET A 86 -4.43 -13.56 12.21
N ALA A 87 -3.51 -14.23 12.90
CA ALA A 87 -3.42 -14.18 14.35
C ALA A 87 -3.20 -12.75 14.86
N ALA A 88 -2.31 -11.98 14.21
CA ALA A 88 -2.07 -10.58 14.56
C ALA A 88 -3.32 -9.70 14.36
N LEU A 89 -4.04 -9.89 13.25
CA LEU A 89 -5.28 -9.14 12.99
C LEU A 89 -6.38 -9.48 14.00
N TYR A 90 -6.56 -10.76 14.33
CA TYR A 90 -7.56 -11.19 15.31
C TYR A 90 -7.24 -10.74 16.74
N ALA A 91 -6.00 -10.34 17.05
CA ALA A 91 -5.69 -9.69 18.32
C ALA A 91 -6.35 -8.30 18.44
N HIS A 92 -6.69 -7.65 17.33
CA HIS A 92 -7.34 -6.33 17.28
C HIS A 92 -8.87 -6.44 17.07
N GLN A 93 -9.54 -7.25 17.90
CA GLN A 93 -10.97 -7.57 17.73
C GLN A 93 -11.89 -6.34 17.60
N SER A 94 -11.65 -5.28 18.37
CA SER A 94 -12.45 -4.05 18.32
C SER A 94 -12.35 -3.28 17.00
N GLN A 95 -11.34 -3.57 16.17
CA GLN A 95 -11.16 -2.96 14.84
C GLN A 95 -11.85 -3.77 13.73
N HIS A 96 -12.35 -4.96 14.04
CA HIS A 96 -12.95 -5.88 13.09
C HIS A 96 -14.38 -6.21 13.51
N PRO A 97 -15.37 -5.38 13.10
CA PRO A 97 -16.77 -5.61 13.45
C PRO A 97 -17.35 -6.90 12.84
N GLU A 98 -16.74 -7.40 11.76
CA GLU A 98 -17.09 -8.65 11.08
C GLU A 98 -15.86 -9.57 10.99
N PRO A 99 -15.39 -10.17 12.10
CA PRO A 99 -14.14 -10.95 12.12
C PRO A 99 -14.22 -12.19 11.21
N ASP A 100 -15.38 -12.84 11.13
CA ASP A 100 -15.59 -14.03 10.30
C ASP A 100 -15.44 -13.75 8.80
N GLN A 101 -15.63 -12.49 8.38
CA GLN A 101 -15.46 -12.07 6.98
C GLN A 101 -14.05 -11.55 6.68
N LEU A 102 -13.19 -11.39 7.68
CA LEU A 102 -11.86 -10.83 7.50
C LEU A 102 -10.96 -11.77 6.68
N GLU A 103 -10.86 -13.03 7.09
CA GLU A 103 -10.00 -14.00 6.41
C GLU A 103 -10.39 -14.24 4.95
N PRO A 104 -11.67 -14.49 4.60
CA PRO A 104 -12.09 -14.67 3.21
C PRO A 104 -11.76 -13.46 2.34
N ARG A 105 -12.05 -12.25 2.82
CA ARG A 105 -11.76 -10.99 2.09
C ARG A 105 -10.25 -10.81 1.85
N LEU A 106 -9.42 -11.13 2.84
CA LEU A 106 -7.97 -11.05 2.69
C LEU A 106 -7.40 -12.11 1.75
N ARG A 107 -7.88 -13.36 1.84
CA ARG A 107 -7.47 -14.43 0.91
C ARG A 107 -7.83 -14.10 -0.53
N GLU A 108 -9.03 -13.56 -0.77
CA GLU A 108 -9.46 -13.10 -2.09
C GLU A 108 -8.54 -11.99 -2.63
N GLY A 109 -8.33 -10.94 -1.82
CA GLY A 109 -7.47 -9.82 -2.20
C GLY A 109 -6.03 -10.25 -2.49
N PHE A 110 -5.46 -11.10 -1.65
CA PHE A 110 -4.05 -11.50 -1.73
C PHE A 110 -3.83 -12.55 -2.81
N GLY A 111 -4.82 -13.42 -3.03
CA GLY A 111 -4.85 -14.34 -4.17
C GLY A 111 -4.90 -13.60 -5.50
N ARG A 112 -5.68 -12.50 -5.60
CA ARG A 112 -5.70 -11.66 -6.81
C ARG A 112 -4.33 -11.00 -7.08
N VAL A 113 -3.66 -10.50 -6.04
CA VAL A 113 -2.31 -9.94 -6.17
C VAL A 113 -1.32 -11.02 -6.61
N ALA A 114 -1.33 -12.19 -5.97
CA ALA A 114 -0.48 -13.32 -6.33
C ALA A 114 -0.68 -13.76 -7.79
N ALA A 115 -1.94 -13.89 -8.23
CA ALA A 115 -2.27 -14.23 -9.61
C ALA A 115 -1.78 -13.17 -10.60
N THR A 116 -1.94 -11.88 -10.28
CA THR A 116 -1.47 -10.77 -11.13
C THR A 116 0.07 -10.76 -11.22
N ALA A 117 0.75 -11.18 -10.16
CA ALA A 117 2.21 -11.29 -10.11
C ALA A 117 2.76 -12.59 -10.75
N GLY A 118 1.90 -13.51 -11.18
CA GLY A 118 2.29 -14.78 -11.80
C GLY A 118 2.76 -15.86 -10.81
N LEU A 119 2.38 -15.76 -9.54
CA LEU A 119 2.65 -16.80 -8.55
C LEU A 119 1.79 -18.06 -8.78
N PRO A 120 2.21 -19.23 -8.26
CA PRO A 120 1.44 -20.46 -8.41
C PRO A 120 0.04 -20.36 -7.78
N GLN A 121 -0.90 -21.16 -8.28
CA GLN A 121 -2.26 -21.20 -7.75
C GLN A 121 -2.25 -21.58 -6.27
N GLY A 122 -3.07 -20.89 -5.47
CA GLY A 122 -3.16 -21.10 -4.03
C GLY A 122 -2.18 -20.25 -3.21
N HIS A 123 -1.24 -19.55 -3.86
CA HIS A 123 -0.37 -18.60 -3.18
C HIS A 123 -1.10 -17.29 -2.88
N LEU A 124 -0.61 -16.61 -1.85
CA LEU A 124 -1.11 -15.33 -1.37
C LEU A 124 0.04 -14.32 -1.38
N ALA A 125 -0.22 -13.10 -1.85
CA ALA A 125 0.82 -12.08 -1.92
C ALA A 125 0.34 -10.69 -1.51
N GLU A 126 1.27 -9.93 -0.97
CA GLU A 126 1.11 -8.50 -0.68
C GLU A 126 1.77 -7.66 -1.76
N GLY A 127 1.07 -6.62 -2.20
CA GLY A 127 1.53 -5.68 -3.20
C GLY A 127 1.91 -4.35 -2.57
N TYR A 128 3.10 -3.86 -2.92
CA TYR A 128 3.65 -2.59 -2.46
C TYR A 128 4.07 -1.71 -3.63
N PHE A 129 4.03 -0.40 -3.37
CA PHE A 129 4.74 0.59 -4.16
C PHE A 129 5.95 1.08 -3.38
N VAL A 130 7.13 0.63 -3.79
CA VAL A 130 8.42 0.96 -3.18
C VAL A 130 9.02 2.15 -3.90
N VAL A 131 9.43 3.16 -3.14
CA VAL A 131 10.12 4.36 -3.60
C VAL A 131 11.47 4.43 -2.91
N GLU A 132 12.55 4.45 -3.68
CA GLU A 132 13.88 4.78 -3.17
C GLU A 132 13.96 6.29 -2.91
N THR A 133 14.42 6.66 -1.72
CA THR A 133 14.39 8.04 -1.22
C THR A 133 15.77 8.64 -0.99
N GLY A 134 16.85 7.84 -1.10
CA GLY A 134 18.24 8.31 -1.09
C GLY A 134 19.21 7.38 -0.38
#